data_AF-A0A9D1VU64-F1
#
_entry.id   AF-A0A9D1VU64-F1
#
_cell.length_a   1.000
_cell.length_b   1.000
_cell.length_c   1.000
_cell.angle_alpha   90.00
_cell.angle_beta   90.00
_cell.angle_gamma   90.00
#
_symmetry.space_group_name_H-M   'P 1'
#
loop_
_entity.id
_entity.type
_entity.pdbx_description
1 polymer ?
#
loop_
_entity_poly.entity_id
_entity_poly.type
_entity_poly.pdbx_seq_one_letter_code
_entity_poly.pdbx_strand_id
1 'polypeptide(L)'
;MFEWTMIVEYAGVALGAAVLYALCAGRSLGALQQAGYNGSKYAAWVRRKGNMVRSRGTLLAFLIALSSLVLGICFSFAGEWAAYVALFPVPLFCILFCVADRRALKVPLVRTARAKRILALDFFLLLLAAAALVLGANALYRLVWPQVGLVGHLRYLPLAVLPLLFPEILRLANALEKPFSSAKNRRYLAAAKKKL
;
A
#
# COMPACT_ATOMS: atom_id res chain seq x y z
N MET A 1 16.04 2.48 23.06
CA MET A 1 14.86 1.60 23.19
C MET A 1 13.62 2.41 22.83
N PHE A 2 12.60 1.83 22.19
CA PHE A 2 11.34 2.55 21.94
C PHE A 2 10.48 2.55 23.21
N GLU A 3 9.88 3.69 23.51
CA GLU A 3 8.87 3.79 24.57
C GLU A 3 7.54 3.22 24.08
N TRP A 4 6.69 2.75 25.01
CA TRP A 4 5.38 2.18 24.68
C TRP A 4 4.48 3.13 23.89
N THR A 5 4.52 4.43 24.20
CA THR A 5 3.78 5.49 23.51
C THR A 5 4.15 5.57 22.03
N MET A 6 5.45 5.47 21.72
CA MET A 6 5.97 5.50 20.36
C MET A 6 5.57 4.25 19.57
N ILE A 7 5.60 3.07 20.21
CA ILE A 7 5.18 1.82 19.57
C ILE A 7 3.71 1.91 19.16
N VAL A 8 2.86 2.42 20.05
CA VAL A 8 1.43 2.61 19.76
C VAL A 8 1.22 3.64 18.64
N GLU A 9 1.93 4.76 18.67
CA GLU A 9 1.90 5.78 17.61
C GLU A 9 2.28 5.18 16.25
N TYR A 10 3.42 4.50 16.18
CA TYR A 10 3.93 3.90 14.94
C TYR A 10 3.03 2.80 14.41
N ALA A 11 2.46 1.97 15.28
CA ALA A 11 1.48 0.97 14.91
C ALA A 11 0.20 1.62 14.35
N GLY A 12 -0.27 2.70 14.97
CA GLY A 12 -1.43 3.47 14.51
C GLY A 12 -1.19 4.10 13.13
N VAL A 13 -0.04 4.73 12.92
CA VAL A 13 0.34 5.32 11.62
C VAL A 13 0.46 4.25 10.54
N ALA A 14 1.13 3.13 10.84
CA ALA A 14 1.27 2.02 9.89
C ALA A 14 -0.09 1.40 9.52
N LEU A 15 -0.98 1.22 10.50
CA LEU A 15 -2.34 0.72 10.29
C LEU A 15 -3.16 1.66 9.42
N GLY A 16 -3.15 2.97 9.75
CA GLY A 16 -3.86 3.99 8.96
C GLY A 16 -3.37 4.04 7.52
N ALA A 17 -2.05 4.04 7.32
CA ALA A 17 -1.44 3.99 6.00
C ALA A 17 -1.84 2.73 5.22
N ALA A 18 -1.80 1.56 5.85
CA ALA A 18 -2.18 0.30 5.22
C ALA A 18 -3.65 0.28 4.77
N VAL A 19 -4.56 0.80 5.59
CA VAL A 19 -5.98 0.95 5.22
C VAL A 19 -6.11 1.84 3.99
N LEU A 20 -5.51 3.04 4.03
CA LEU A 20 -5.61 4.02 2.94
C LEU A 20 -5.03 3.46 1.63
N TYR A 21 -3.86 2.84 1.69
CA TYR A 21 -3.21 2.27 0.51
C TYR A 21 -3.94 1.04 -0.04
N ALA A 22 -4.50 0.18 0.82
CA ALA A 22 -5.30 -0.96 0.36
C ALA A 22 -6.58 -0.51 -0.38
N LEU A 23 -7.18 0.63 0.02
CA LEU A 23 -8.30 1.22 -0.70
C LEU A 23 -7.92 1.68 -2.13
N CYS A 24 -6.67 2.08 -2.35
CA CYS A 24 -6.14 2.44 -3.67
C CYS A 24 -5.96 1.24 -4.61
N ALA A 25 -6.00 -0.01 -4.11
CA ALA A 25 -5.75 -1.20 -4.91
C ALA A 25 -6.90 -1.59 -5.88
N GLY A 26 -8.06 -0.92 -5.79
CA GLY A 26 -9.30 -1.34 -6.48
C GLY A 26 -9.16 -1.57 -7.99
N ARG A 27 -8.55 -0.65 -8.73
CA ARG A 27 -8.32 -0.80 -10.19
C ARG A 27 -7.35 -1.92 -10.52
N SER A 28 -6.24 -1.98 -9.80
CA SER A 28 -5.23 -3.01 -9.99
C SER A 28 -5.78 -4.40 -9.71
N LEU A 29 -6.63 -4.54 -8.68
CA LEU A 29 -7.35 -5.76 -8.36
C LEU A 29 -8.36 -6.12 -9.45
N GLY A 30 -9.08 -5.13 -10.00
CA GLY A 30 -9.97 -5.33 -11.14
C GLY A 30 -9.25 -5.85 -12.39
N ALA A 31 -8.09 -5.28 -12.72
CA ALA A 31 -7.25 -5.73 -13.82
C ALA A 31 -6.70 -7.15 -13.59
N LEU A 32 -6.26 -7.46 -12.35
CA LEU A 32 -5.84 -8.80 -11.98
C LEU A 32 -6.98 -9.82 -12.12
N GLN A 33 -8.21 -9.44 -11.74
CA GLN A 33 -9.38 -10.28 -11.91
C GLN A 33 -9.70 -10.53 -13.39
N GLN A 34 -9.64 -9.51 -14.24
CA GLN A 34 -9.83 -9.64 -15.70
C GLN A 34 -8.75 -10.52 -16.34
N ALA A 35 -7.53 -10.53 -15.78
CA ALA A 35 -6.47 -11.45 -16.18
C ALA A 35 -6.67 -12.89 -15.66
N GLY A 36 -7.80 -13.20 -15.03
CA GLY A 36 -8.11 -14.51 -14.45
C GLY A 36 -7.26 -14.85 -13.24
N TYR A 37 -6.79 -13.84 -12.50
CA TYR A 37 -5.84 -13.96 -11.39
C TYR A 37 -4.49 -14.57 -11.79
N ASN A 38 -4.13 -14.51 -13.06
CA ASN A 38 -2.82 -14.92 -13.53
C ASN A 38 -1.79 -13.80 -13.28
N GLY A 39 -0.88 -14.03 -12.34
CA GLY A 39 0.15 -13.06 -11.96
C GLY A 39 1.11 -12.67 -13.08
N SER A 40 1.39 -13.56 -14.05
CA SER A 40 2.26 -13.22 -15.18
C SER A 40 1.54 -12.33 -16.19
N LYS A 41 0.27 -12.63 -16.50
CA LYS A 41 -0.59 -11.76 -17.34
C LYS A 41 -0.78 -10.38 -16.70
N TYR A 42 -1.00 -10.34 -15.39
CA TYR A 42 -1.07 -9.08 -14.66
C TYR A 42 0.26 -8.30 -14.73
N ALA A 43 1.40 -8.95 -14.52
CA ALA A 43 2.70 -8.29 -14.62
C ALA A 43 3.00 -7.77 -16.04
N ALA A 44 2.59 -8.52 -17.08
CA ALA A 44 2.67 -8.07 -18.46
C ALA A 44 1.76 -6.86 -18.72
N TRP A 45 0.55 -6.85 -18.15
CA TRP A 45 -0.35 -5.70 -18.21
C TRP A 45 0.24 -4.47 -17.53
N VAL A 46 0.83 -4.60 -16.33
CA VAL A 46 1.51 -3.50 -15.61
C VAL A 46 2.63 -2.89 -16.46
N ARG A 47 3.39 -3.70 -17.20
CA ARG A 47 4.50 -3.25 -18.06
C ARG A 47 4.08 -2.84 -19.47
N ARG A 48 2.80 -2.97 -19.83
CA ARG A 48 2.34 -2.65 -21.18
C ARG A 48 2.55 -1.16 -21.49
N LYS A 49 3.12 -0.86 -22.66
CA LYS A 49 3.28 0.53 -23.13
C LYS A 49 1.92 1.24 -23.15
N GLY A 50 1.86 2.44 -22.58
CA GLY A 50 0.63 3.22 -22.42
C GLY A 50 -0.22 2.85 -21.20
N ASN A 51 0.15 1.84 -20.41
CA ASN A 51 -0.52 1.61 -19.13
C ASN A 51 -0.03 2.62 -18.09
N MET A 52 -0.97 3.41 -17.58
CA MET A 52 -0.69 4.50 -16.64
C MET A 52 -0.62 4.07 -15.17
N VAL A 53 -0.77 2.78 -14.83
CA VAL A 53 -0.78 2.35 -13.42
C VAL A 53 0.51 2.73 -12.69
N ARG A 54 1.68 2.48 -13.29
CA ARG A 54 2.96 2.86 -12.66
C ARG A 54 3.12 4.38 -12.59
N SER A 55 2.78 5.11 -13.65
CA SER A 55 2.85 6.57 -13.67
C SER A 55 1.93 7.20 -12.63
N ARG A 56 0.72 6.64 -12.42
CA ARG A 56 -0.22 7.07 -11.38
C ARG A 56 0.31 6.80 -9.98
N GLY A 57 0.86 5.61 -9.73
CA GLY A 57 1.52 5.28 -8.45
C GLY A 57 2.72 6.19 -8.19
N THR A 58 3.51 6.49 -9.24
CA THR A 58 4.65 7.42 -9.17
C THR A 58 4.20 8.84 -8.86
N LEU A 59 3.14 9.32 -9.51
CA LEU A 59 2.56 10.63 -9.22
C LEU A 59 2.04 10.70 -7.78
N LEU A 60 1.37 9.65 -7.29
CA LEU A 60 0.90 9.59 -5.90
C LEU A 60 2.08 9.63 -4.91
N ALA A 61 3.11 8.82 -5.14
CA ALA A 61 4.34 8.84 -4.34
C ALA A 61 4.99 10.22 -4.34
N PHE A 62 5.13 10.83 -5.51
CA PHE A 62 5.74 12.14 -5.70
C PHE A 62 4.97 13.24 -4.97
N LEU A 63 3.64 13.28 -5.12
CA LEU A 63 2.80 14.28 -4.46
C LEU A 63 2.86 14.15 -2.93
N ILE A 64 2.78 12.92 -2.41
CA ILE A 64 2.94 12.68 -0.97
C ILE A 64 4.33 13.14 -0.52
N ALA A 65 5.40 12.67 -1.18
CA ALA A 65 6.76 13.00 -0.77
C ALA A 65 7.03 14.51 -0.79
N LEU A 66 6.69 15.18 -1.90
CA LEU A 66 6.96 16.60 -2.06
C LEU A 66 6.14 17.45 -1.08
N SER A 67 4.85 17.19 -0.93
CA SER A 67 4.02 17.94 0.02
C SER A 67 4.41 17.66 1.46
N SER A 68 4.74 16.41 1.82
CA SER A 68 5.23 16.07 3.16
C SER A 68 6.54 16.75 3.47
N LEU A 69 7.45 16.83 2.48
CA LEU A 69 8.73 17.54 2.62
C LEU A 69 8.51 19.04 2.86
N VAL A 70 7.71 19.70 2.01
CA VAL A 70 7.41 21.13 2.13
C VAL A 70 6.76 21.43 3.47
N LEU A 71 5.75 20.66 3.88
CA LEU A 71 5.08 20.86 5.16
C LEU A 71 6.02 20.61 6.35
N GLY A 72 6.84 19.56 6.31
CA GLY A 72 7.80 19.26 7.39
C GLY A 72 8.86 20.35 7.56
N ILE A 73 9.31 20.98 6.47
CA ILE A 73 10.25 22.11 6.52
C ILE A 73 9.54 23.38 6.99
N CYS A 74 8.41 23.74 6.39
CA CYS A 74 7.68 24.98 6.71
C CYS A 74 7.16 25.01 8.15
N PHE A 75 6.74 23.86 8.68
CA PHE A 75 6.24 23.73 10.05
C PHE A 75 7.30 23.24 11.04
N SER A 76 8.59 23.29 10.69
CA SER A 76 9.70 22.90 11.59
C SER A 76 9.69 23.66 12.92
N PHE A 77 9.19 24.90 12.94
CA PHE A 77 9.00 25.68 14.16
C PHE A 77 8.04 25.04 15.19
N ALA A 78 7.18 24.11 14.75
CA ALA A 78 6.22 23.41 15.60
C ALA A 78 6.83 22.20 16.35
N GLY A 79 8.14 21.97 16.24
CA GLY A 79 8.83 20.90 16.96
C GLY A 79 8.33 19.51 16.54
N GLU A 80 7.96 18.68 17.53
CA GLU A 80 7.48 17.32 17.27
C GLU A 80 6.18 17.28 16.44
N TRP A 81 5.37 18.35 16.50
CA TRP A 81 4.11 18.44 15.76
C TRP A 81 4.30 18.51 14.25
N ALA A 82 5.46 18.99 13.79
CA ALA A 82 5.80 19.10 12.37
C ALA A 82 5.70 17.75 11.65
N ALA A 83 6.04 16.64 12.33
CA ALA A 83 5.97 15.29 11.77
C ALA A 83 4.53 14.85 11.45
N TYR A 84 3.56 15.25 12.27
CA TYR A 84 2.15 14.93 12.04
C TYR A 84 1.55 15.81 10.95
N VAL A 85 1.95 17.09 10.88
CA VAL A 85 1.58 17.97 9.77
C VAL A 85 2.15 17.43 8.45
N ALA A 86 3.41 16.98 8.45
CA ALA A 86 4.03 16.32 7.31
C ALA A 86 3.41 14.96 6.95
N LEU A 87 2.67 14.32 7.86
CA LEU A 87 1.93 13.08 7.58
C LEU A 87 0.61 13.33 6.83
N PHE A 88 0.01 14.51 6.99
CA PHE A 88 -1.29 14.88 6.40
C PHE A 88 -1.43 14.65 4.87
N PRO A 89 -0.40 14.87 4.04
CA PRO A 89 -0.45 14.55 2.61
C PRO A 89 -0.78 13.09 2.29
N VAL A 90 -0.43 12.13 3.17
CA VAL A 90 -0.71 10.71 2.97
C VAL A 90 -2.21 10.46 2.82
N PRO A 91 -3.08 10.75 3.81
CA PRO A 91 -4.53 10.59 3.65
C PRO A 91 -5.09 11.47 2.54
N LEU A 92 -4.66 12.74 2.42
CA LEU A 92 -5.18 13.67 1.42
C LEU A 92 -5.04 13.10 0.00
N PHE A 93 -3.83 12.73 -0.41
CA PHE A 93 -3.60 12.24 -1.76
C PHE A 93 -4.10 10.82 -1.98
N CYS A 94 -4.15 9.97 -0.95
CA CYS A 94 -4.81 8.67 -1.08
C CYS A 94 -6.30 8.80 -1.38
N ILE A 95 -7.00 9.71 -0.67
CA ILE A 95 -8.41 9.99 -0.91
C ILE A 95 -8.62 10.52 -2.33
N LEU A 96 -7.84 11.53 -2.73
CA LEU A 96 -7.90 12.09 -4.08
C LEU A 96 -7.63 11.03 -5.16
N PHE A 97 -6.64 10.17 -4.94
CA PHE A 97 -6.33 9.05 -5.83
C PHE A 97 -7.52 8.10 -5.95
N CYS A 98 -8.13 7.69 -4.83
CA CYS A 98 -9.30 6.82 -4.84
C CYS A 98 -10.49 7.44 -5.60
N VAL A 99 -10.74 8.74 -5.40
CA VAL A 99 -11.81 9.47 -6.09
C VAL A 99 -11.54 9.54 -7.60
N ALA A 100 -10.31 9.86 -7.99
CA ALA A 100 -9.91 9.94 -9.40
C ALA A 100 -9.98 8.58 -10.10
N ASP A 101 -9.61 7.50 -9.41
CA ASP A 101 -9.51 6.17 -10.00
C ASP A 101 -10.88 5.48 -10.19
N ARG A 102 -11.88 5.84 -9.38
CA ARG A 102 -13.28 5.37 -9.53
C ARG A 102 -13.86 5.67 -10.90
N ARG A 103 -13.48 6.80 -11.52
CA ARG A 103 -14.00 7.24 -12.83
C ARG A 103 -13.32 6.54 -14.02
N ALA A 104 -12.33 5.68 -13.78
CA ALA A 104 -11.40 5.22 -14.82
C ALA A 104 -11.46 3.72 -15.16
N LEU A 105 -12.42 2.96 -14.61
CA LEU A 105 -12.60 1.52 -14.88
C LEU A 105 -13.68 1.29 -15.93
N LYS A 106 -13.32 0.67 -17.06
CA LYS A 106 -14.26 0.23 -18.11
C LYS A 106 -15.15 -0.94 -17.66
N VAL A 107 -14.66 -1.78 -16.75
CA VAL A 107 -15.41 -2.91 -16.18
C VAL A 107 -15.20 -2.90 -14.66
N PRO A 108 -16.27 -2.87 -13.85
CA PRO A 108 -16.15 -2.77 -12.41
C PRO A 108 -15.60 -4.05 -11.78
N LEU A 109 -14.92 -3.90 -10.63
CA LEU A 109 -14.47 -5.01 -9.81
C LEU A 109 -15.69 -5.77 -9.25
N VAL A 110 -15.78 -7.07 -9.50
CA VAL A 110 -16.79 -7.92 -8.86
C VAL A 110 -16.23 -8.45 -7.55
N ARG A 111 -16.94 -8.21 -6.44
CA ARG A 111 -16.52 -8.61 -5.08
C ARG A 111 -16.68 -10.11 -4.83
N THR A 112 -15.92 -10.92 -5.57
CA THR A 112 -15.85 -12.37 -5.36
C THR A 112 -15.14 -12.71 -4.05
N ALA A 113 -15.38 -13.90 -3.49
CA ALA A 113 -14.69 -14.36 -2.29
C ALA A 113 -13.16 -14.42 -2.48
N ARG A 114 -12.69 -14.71 -3.70
CA ARG A 114 -11.27 -14.71 -4.04
C ARG A 114 -10.67 -13.29 -4.03
N ALA A 115 -11.34 -12.34 -4.68
CA ALA A 115 -10.92 -10.94 -4.67
C ALA A 115 -10.85 -10.37 -3.24
N LYS A 116 -11.82 -10.69 -2.36
CA LYS A 116 -11.81 -10.28 -0.94
C LYS A 116 -10.59 -10.84 -0.19
N ARG A 117 -10.24 -12.11 -0.40
CA ARG A 117 -9.04 -12.71 0.22
C ARG A 117 -7.75 -12.07 -0.27
N ILE A 118 -7.64 -11.80 -1.58
CA ILE A 118 -6.46 -11.12 -2.14
C ILE A 118 -6.35 -9.72 -1.56
N LEU A 119 -7.45 -8.96 -1.46
CA LEU A 119 -7.46 -7.63 -0.86
C LEU A 119 -7.06 -7.67 0.63
N ALA A 120 -7.51 -8.69 1.38
CA ALA A 120 -7.10 -8.86 2.77
C ALA A 120 -5.59 -9.14 2.88
N LEU A 121 -5.05 -10.02 2.04
CA LEU A 121 -3.61 -10.30 1.99
C LEU A 121 -2.80 -9.08 1.55
N ASP A 122 -3.30 -8.31 0.58
CA ASP A 122 -2.71 -7.05 0.14
C ASP A 122 -2.64 -6.03 1.29
N PHE A 123 -3.73 -5.87 2.04
CA PHE A 123 -3.76 -5.07 3.26
C PHE A 123 -2.70 -5.52 4.29
N PHE A 124 -2.59 -6.82 4.56
CA PHE A 124 -1.59 -7.33 5.51
C PHE A 124 -0.15 -7.08 5.03
N LEU A 125 0.12 -7.25 3.74
CA LEU A 125 1.45 -6.96 3.18
C LEU A 125 1.76 -5.46 3.24
N LEU A 126 0.77 -4.59 2.95
CA LEU A 126 0.92 -3.14 3.10
C LEU A 126 1.14 -2.74 4.56
N LEU A 127 0.46 -3.39 5.51
CA LEU A 127 0.67 -3.18 6.93
C LEU A 127 2.10 -3.54 7.36
N LEU A 128 2.59 -4.69 6.93
CA LEU A 128 3.97 -5.10 7.20
C LEU A 128 4.99 -4.13 6.57
N ALA A 129 4.75 -3.72 5.33
CA ALA A 129 5.64 -2.78 4.64
C ALA A 129 5.61 -1.37 5.29
N ALA A 130 4.42 -0.87 5.65
CA ALA A 130 4.27 0.40 6.36
C ALA A 130 4.91 0.35 7.75
N ALA A 131 4.70 -0.74 8.51
CA ALA A 131 5.32 -0.92 9.81
C ALA A 131 6.85 -0.99 9.70
N ALA A 132 7.38 -1.71 8.70
CA ALA A 132 8.81 -1.77 8.45
C ALA A 132 9.41 -0.40 8.10
N LEU A 133 8.72 0.39 7.27
CA LEU A 133 9.17 1.75 6.91
C LEU A 133 9.12 2.69 8.10
N VAL A 134 8.03 2.69 8.87
CA VAL A 134 7.88 3.56 10.05
C VAL A 134 8.89 3.19 11.12
N LEU A 135 8.94 1.93 11.53
CA LEU A 135 9.87 1.47 12.57
C LEU A 135 11.32 1.62 12.12
N GLY A 136 11.64 1.21 10.89
CA GLY A 136 13.00 1.28 10.35
C GLY A 136 13.51 2.70 10.23
N ALA A 137 12.70 3.62 9.69
CA ALA A 137 13.10 5.02 9.55
C ALA A 137 13.27 5.72 10.91
N ASN A 138 12.35 5.46 11.85
CA ASN A 138 12.43 6.05 13.19
C ASN A 138 13.57 5.44 14.03
N ALA A 139 13.87 4.16 13.86
CA ALA A 139 15.04 3.52 14.46
C ALA A 139 16.32 4.12 13.91
N LEU A 140 16.42 4.26 12.59
CA LEU A 140 17.59 4.83 11.92
C LEU A 140 17.82 6.29 12.33
N TYR A 141 16.77 7.10 12.39
CA TYR A 141 16.83 8.47 12.90
C TYR A 141 17.44 8.52 14.31
N ARG A 142 16.95 7.68 15.23
CA ARG A 142 17.44 7.64 16.62
C ARG A 142 18.88 7.14 16.75
N LEU A 143 19.32 6.26 15.85
CA LEU A 143 20.67 5.68 15.89
C LEU A 143 21.73 6.60 15.27
N VAL A 144 21.38 7.28 14.17
CA VAL A 144 22.39 7.97 13.33
C VAL A 144 22.28 9.49 13.41
N TRP A 145 21.07 10.05 13.51
CA TRP A 145 20.85 11.50 13.45
C TRP A 145 19.95 12.04 14.57
N PRO A 146 20.10 11.63 15.85
CA PRO A 146 19.21 12.07 16.92
C PRO A 146 19.21 13.61 17.08
N GLN A 147 20.34 14.25 16.75
CA GLN A 147 20.54 15.70 16.87
C GLN A 147 19.88 16.51 15.74
N VAL A 148 19.51 15.86 14.63
CA VAL A 148 19.03 16.56 13.42
C VAL A 148 17.50 16.63 13.46
N GLY A 149 16.98 17.72 14.04
CA GLY A 149 15.53 17.94 14.18
C GLY A 149 14.74 17.80 12.87
N LEU A 150 15.34 18.23 11.75
CA LEU A 150 14.74 18.11 10.42
C LEU A 150 14.42 16.66 10.03
N VAL A 151 15.30 15.71 10.36
CA VAL A 151 15.05 14.29 10.08
C VAL A 151 13.90 13.78 10.95
N GLY A 152 13.80 14.27 12.18
CA GLY A 152 12.66 14.00 13.07
C GLY A 152 11.34 14.52 12.51
N HIS A 153 11.32 15.72 11.93
CA HIS A 153 10.12 16.29 11.28
C HIS A 153 9.68 15.50 10.04
N LEU A 154 10.58 14.74 9.42
CA LEU A 154 10.32 13.96 8.20
C LEU A 154 10.23 12.45 8.47
N ARG A 155 10.09 12.03 9.73
CA ARG A 155 10.12 10.62 10.14
C ARG A 155 9.08 9.70 9.48
N TYR A 156 8.01 10.26 8.92
CA TYR A 156 6.96 9.53 8.20
C TYR A 156 7.04 9.64 6.67
N LEU A 157 7.96 10.45 6.15
CA LEU A 157 8.20 10.62 4.71
C LEU A 157 8.41 9.29 3.96
N PRO A 158 9.09 8.26 4.52
CA PRO A 158 9.31 7.00 3.82
C PRO A 158 8.03 6.26 3.40
N LEU A 159 6.88 6.53 4.03
CA LEU A 159 5.58 5.97 3.60
C LEU A 159 5.23 6.34 2.14
N ALA A 160 5.76 7.46 1.64
CA ALA A 160 5.57 7.89 0.25
C ALA A 160 6.14 6.90 -0.78
N VAL A 161 6.98 5.94 -0.37
CA VAL A 161 7.52 4.89 -1.25
C VAL A 161 6.48 3.82 -1.59
N LEU A 162 5.51 3.55 -0.71
CA LEU A 162 4.56 2.43 -0.87
C LEU A 162 3.74 2.48 -2.17
N PRO A 163 3.24 3.63 -2.65
CA PRO A 163 2.57 3.72 -3.96
C PRO A 163 3.36 3.19 -5.15
N LEU A 164 4.70 3.21 -5.09
CA LEU A 164 5.56 2.67 -6.14
C LEU A 164 5.52 1.15 -6.19
N LEU A 165 5.20 0.50 -5.07
CA LEU A 165 5.22 -0.95 -4.87
C LEU A 165 3.83 -1.59 -4.98
N PHE A 166 2.76 -0.81 -5.18
CA PHE A 166 1.39 -1.33 -5.20
C PHE A 166 1.20 -2.52 -6.16
N PRO A 167 1.62 -2.46 -7.44
CA PRO A 167 1.45 -3.59 -8.35
C PRO A 167 2.17 -4.85 -7.89
N GLU A 168 3.36 -4.70 -7.33
CA GLU A 168 4.24 -5.76 -6.86
C GLU A 168 3.68 -6.42 -5.60
N ILE A 169 3.20 -5.62 -4.64
CA ILE A 169 2.54 -6.10 -3.42
C ILE A 169 1.25 -6.84 -3.75
N LEU A 170 0.41 -6.30 -4.64
CA LEU A 170 -0.82 -6.97 -5.04
C LEU A 170 -0.55 -8.30 -5.77
N ARG A 171 0.50 -8.34 -6.59
CA ARG A 171 0.93 -9.58 -7.25
C ARG A 171 1.40 -10.61 -6.22
N LEU A 172 2.12 -10.19 -5.18
CA LEU A 172 2.53 -11.04 -4.08
C LEU A 172 1.32 -11.55 -3.28
N ALA A 173 0.35 -10.69 -2.97
CA ALA A 173 -0.91 -11.09 -2.32
C ALA A 173 -1.64 -12.18 -3.10
N ASN A 174 -1.72 -12.04 -4.44
CA ASN A 174 -2.29 -13.07 -5.30
C ASN A 174 -1.49 -14.39 -5.30
N ALA A 175 -0.16 -14.30 -5.23
CA ALA A 175 0.69 -15.48 -5.14
C ALA A 175 0.48 -16.23 -3.81
N LEU A 176 0.32 -15.50 -2.71
CA LEU A 176 0.01 -16.07 -1.39
C LEU A 176 -1.41 -16.66 -1.31
N GLU A 177 -2.37 -16.13 -2.08
CA GLU A 177 -3.74 -16.68 -2.13
C GLU A 177 -3.83 -17.98 -2.96
N LYS A 178 -2.97 -18.14 -3.97
CA LYS A 178 -3.03 -19.23 -4.94
C LYS A 178 -2.99 -20.64 -4.32
N PRO A 179 -2.16 -20.96 -3.31
CA PRO A 179 -2.16 -22.26 -2.63
C PRO A 179 -3.52 -22.60 -2.00
N PHE A 180 -4.14 -21.64 -1.31
CA PHE A 180 -5.44 -21.81 -0.67
C PHE A 180 -6.54 -22.12 -1.68
N SER A 181 -6.60 -21.34 -2.76
CA SER A 181 -7.56 -21.53 -3.86
C SER A 181 -7.38 -22.88 -4.55
N SER A 182 -6.12 -23.29 -4.79
CA SER A 182 -5.80 -24.56 -5.43
C SER A 182 -6.19 -25.77 -4.57
N ALA A 183 -5.93 -25.70 -3.26
CA ALA A 183 -6.34 -26.74 -2.32
C ALA A 183 -7.87 -26.90 -2.26
N LYS A 184 -8.60 -25.78 -2.25
CA LYS A 184 -10.07 -25.79 -2.26
C LYS A 184 -10.63 -26.37 -3.57
N ASN A 185 -10.08 -25.99 -4.72
CA ASN A 185 -10.50 -26.53 -6.02
C ASN A 185 -10.22 -28.03 -6.16
N ARG A 186 -9.10 -28.53 -5.64
CA ARG A 186 -8.81 -29.98 -5.63
C ARG A 186 -9.90 -30.78 -4.93
N ARG A 187 -10.42 -30.28 -3.80
CA ARG A 187 -11.52 -30.93 -3.08
C ARG A 187 -12.80 -30.99 -3.91
N TYR A 188 -13.13 -29.91 -4.63
CA TYR A 188 -14.31 -29.91 -5.51
C TYR A 188 -14.15 -30.84 -6.71
N LEU A 189 -12.97 -30.86 -7.35
CA LEU A 189 -12.71 -31.78 -8.45
C LEU A 189 -12.76 -33.25 -8.01
N ALA A 190 -12.23 -33.56 -6.82
CA ALA A 190 -12.32 -34.91 -6.25
C ALA A 190 -13.78 -35.31 -5.94
N ALA A 191 -14.59 -34.37 -5.43
CA ALA A 191 -16.01 -34.61 -5.19
C ALA A 191 -16.82 -34.78 -6.50
N ALA A 192 -16.49 -34.00 -7.54
CA ALA A 192 -17.12 -34.12 -8.85
C ALA A 192 -16.77 -35.44 -9.54
N LYS A 193 -15.50 -35.89 -9.46
CA LYS A 193 -15.07 -37.20 -9.98
C LYS A 193 -15.74 -38.39 -9.30
N LYS A 194 -16.21 -38.25 -8.05
CA LYS A 194 -16.96 -39.30 -7.35
C LYS A 194 -18.43 -39.39 -7.77
N LYS A 195 -18.94 -38.39 -8.50
CA LYS A 195 -20.33 -38.33 -9.00
C LYS A 195 -20.46 -38.72 -10.48
N LEU A 196 -19.33 -38.90 -11.16
CA LEU A 196 -19.22 -39.45 -12.52
C LEU A 196 -18.86 -40.92 -12.40
#